data_AF-A0A069D7X1-F1
#
_entry.id   AF-A0A069D7X1-F1
#
_cell.length_a   1.000
_cell.length_b   1.000
_cell.length_c   1.000
_cell.angle_alpha   90.00
_cell.angle_beta   90.00
_cell.angle_gamma   90.00
#
_symmetry.space_group_name_H-M   'P 1'
#
loop_
_entity.id
_entity.type
_entity.pdbx_description
1 polymer ?
#
loop_
_entity_poly.entity_id
_entity_poly.type
_entity_poly.pdbx_seq_one_letter_code
_entity_poly.pdbx_strand_id
1 'polypeptide(L)'
;MSDDVDLREVFVLGALRFENGKISINYETYSENKELNAQLDKQQKAFGKLKSSLTGLFPASTVAYISMNIKGKDLYGILSENREFQNAFIGAERKEVKNFITHVNGEVAVAITDFSMFGIPGFIAYAEIDNDEAVSALKKYAMTSFIPMYAGKSGNLAYLTNNRALVASVGQTVEKSLTSAPFASNIAGNSFYFALNAENILNLSAINELSSYGEEFAMYRNMASQISFLEVKGYDNGKGEAALVLKDPKTNALKQMVNFAKQFTGL
;
A
#
# COMPACT_ATOMS: atom_id res chain seq x y z
N MET A 1 -12.25 11.73 8.94
CA MET A 1 -13.29 12.51 8.24
C MET A 1 -14.07 13.27 9.29
N SER A 2 -14.40 14.56 9.16
CA SER A 2 -15.37 15.14 10.11
C SER A 2 -16.65 14.30 10.07
N ASP A 3 -17.35 14.15 11.20
CA ASP A 3 -18.60 13.38 11.27
C ASP A 3 -19.66 13.86 10.25
N ASP A 4 -19.46 15.06 9.70
CA ASP A 4 -20.34 15.73 8.74
C ASP A 4 -20.05 15.39 7.27
N VAL A 5 -19.12 14.46 6.97
CA VAL A 5 -18.90 14.04 5.57
C VAL A 5 -19.89 12.97 5.17
N ASP A 6 -20.88 13.33 4.35
CA ASP A 6 -21.77 12.35 3.73
C ASP A 6 -21.12 11.74 2.48
N LEU A 7 -20.54 10.55 2.63
CA LEU A 7 -19.94 9.81 1.52
C LEU A 7 -20.95 9.43 0.42
N ARG A 8 -22.27 9.45 0.70
CA ARG A 8 -23.30 9.20 -0.33
C ARG A 8 -23.35 10.29 -1.39
N GLU A 9 -22.78 11.46 -1.10
CA GLU A 9 -22.66 12.58 -2.03
C GLU A 9 -21.35 12.56 -2.83
N VAL A 10 -20.50 11.53 -2.64
CA VAL A 10 -19.33 11.28 -3.47
C VAL A 10 -19.68 10.27 -4.56
N PHE A 11 -19.47 10.68 -5.79
CA PHE A 11 -19.64 9.84 -6.97
C PHE A 11 -18.27 9.41 -7.51
N VAL A 12 -18.17 8.16 -7.97
CA VAL A 12 -16.98 7.62 -8.63
C VAL A 12 -17.31 7.38 -10.11
N LEU A 13 -16.67 8.14 -11.00
CA LEU A 13 -16.73 7.90 -12.43
C LEU A 13 -15.59 6.99 -12.83
N GLY A 14 -15.91 5.82 -13.38
CA GLY A 14 -14.93 4.82 -13.80
C GLY A 14 -14.94 4.61 -15.32
N ALA A 15 -13.75 4.47 -15.91
CA ALA A 15 -13.58 4.03 -17.29
C ALA A 15 -12.72 2.77 -17.33
N LEU A 16 -13.34 1.64 -17.67
CA LEU A 16 -12.66 0.36 -17.88
C LEU A 16 -11.94 0.36 -19.23
N ARG A 17 -10.68 -0.08 -19.25
CA ARG A 17 -9.82 -0.17 -20.42
C ARG A 17 -9.15 -1.53 -20.51
N PHE A 18 -9.03 -2.01 -21.73
CA PHE A 18 -8.28 -3.22 -22.07
C PHE A 18 -7.18 -2.85 -23.05
N GLU A 19 -5.97 -2.69 -22.53
CA GLU A 19 -4.77 -2.36 -23.27
C GLU A 19 -3.91 -3.62 -23.49
N ASN A 20 -2.79 -3.50 -24.19
CA ASN A 20 -1.85 -4.61 -24.29
C ASN A 20 -1.25 -4.93 -22.92
N GLY A 21 -1.47 -6.15 -22.44
CA GLY A 21 -1.02 -6.64 -21.14
C GLY A 21 -1.60 -5.94 -19.91
N LYS A 22 -2.62 -5.08 -20.05
CA LYS A 22 -3.16 -4.32 -18.92
C LYS A 22 -4.67 -4.19 -19.00
N ILE A 23 -5.32 -4.47 -17.87
CA ILE A 23 -6.72 -4.16 -17.61
C ILE A 23 -6.71 -3.07 -16.57
N SER A 24 -7.38 -1.93 -16.82
CA SER A 24 -7.43 -0.88 -15.82
C SER A 24 -8.77 -0.18 -15.75
N ILE A 25 -9.05 0.32 -14.56
CA ILE A 25 -10.16 1.23 -14.29
C ILE A 25 -9.52 2.55 -13.88
N ASN A 26 -9.60 3.53 -14.76
CA ASN A 26 -9.31 4.91 -14.36
C ASN A 26 -10.54 5.44 -13.65
N TYR A 27 -10.33 6.06 -12.49
CA TYR A 27 -11.42 6.62 -11.71
C TYR A 27 -11.18 8.09 -11.39
N GLU A 28 -12.28 8.82 -11.25
CA GLU A 28 -12.31 10.18 -10.73
C GLU A 28 -13.44 10.29 -9.72
N THR A 29 -13.12 10.81 -8.54
CA THR A 29 -14.12 11.14 -7.52
C THR A 29 -14.66 12.56 -7.75
N TYR A 30 -15.97 12.75 -7.75
CA TYR A 30 -16.59 14.07 -7.77
C TYR A 30 -17.73 14.16 -6.76
N SER A 31 -18.05 15.37 -6.31
CA SER A 31 -19.28 15.67 -5.58
C SER A 31 -19.94 16.92 -6.15
N GLU A 32 -21.27 16.99 -6.10
CA GLU A 32 -22.00 18.24 -6.36
C GLU A 32 -22.00 19.16 -5.14
N ASN A 33 -21.71 18.63 -3.95
CA ASN A 33 -21.59 19.40 -2.72
C ASN A 33 -20.23 20.13 -2.68
N LYS A 34 -20.29 21.47 -2.74
CA LYS A 34 -19.11 22.34 -2.70
C LYS A 34 -18.32 22.25 -1.40
N GLU A 35 -19.01 22.07 -0.27
CA GLU A 35 -18.35 21.93 1.03
C GLU A 35 -17.61 20.59 1.11
N LEU A 36 -18.22 19.52 0.59
CA LEU A 36 -17.58 18.21 0.49
C LEU A 36 -16.33 18.26 -0.40
N ASN A 37 -16.42 18.88 -1.58
CA ASN A 37 -15.25 19.07 -2.45
C ASN A 37 -14.14 19.85 -1.73
N ALA A 38 -14.46 20.92 -0.99
CA ALA A 38 -13.48 21.67 -0.23
C ALA A 38 -12.81 20.82 0.87
N GLN A 39 -13.55 19.91 1.51
CA GLN A 39 -13.00 18.97 2.49
C GLN A 39 -12.11 17.90 1.83
N LEU A 40 -12.47 17.39 0.66
CA LEU A 40 -11.63 16.46 -0.11
C LEU A 40 -10.33 17.13 -0.57
N ASP A 41 -10.41 18.37 -1.07
CA ASP A 41 -9.23 19.16 -1.45
C ASP A 41 -8.32 19.45 -0.25
N LYS A 42 -8.91 19.76 0.91
CA LYS A 42 -8.14 19.93 2.16
C LYS A 42 -7.40 18.65 2.53
N GLN A 43 -8.02 17.48 2.38
CA GLN A 43 -7.41 16.19 2.66
C GLN A 43 -6.22 15.89 1.74
N GLN A 44 -6.37 16.16 0.44
CA GLN A 44 -5.31 15.93 -0.53
C GLN A 44 -4.05 16.75 -0.24
N LYS A 45 -4.17 17.95 0.34
CA LYS A 45 -3.03 18.80 0.70
C LYS A 45 -2.10 18.18 1.74
N ALA A 46 -2.60 17.28 2.58
CA ALA A 46 -1.80 16.55 3.55
C ALA A 46 -0.91 15.48 2.93
N PHE A 47 -1.06 15.23 1.64
CA PHE A 47 -0.24 14.29 0.88
C PHE A 47 0.62 15.02 -0.16
N GLY A 48 1.77 14.44 -0.45
CA GLY A 48 2.72 14.91 -1.47
C GLY A 48 2.83 13.92 -2.61
N LYS A 49 3.76 14.20 -3.54
CA LYS A 49 4.14 13.24 -4.57
C LYS A 49 5.19 12.27 -4.05
N LEU A 50 5.02 11.00 -4.38
CA LEU A 50 6.01 9.95 -4.15
C LEU A 50 7.26 10.21 -4.99
N LYS A 51 8.42 10.03 -4.36
CA LYS A 51 9.77 10.08 -4.91
C LYS A 51 10.33 8.68 -5.16
N SER A 52 9.70 7.62 -4.62
CA SER A 52 10.18 6.24 -4.68
C SER A 52 11.52 6.04 -3.94
N SER A 53 11.85 6.91 -2.97
CA SER A 53 13.14 6.92 -2.27
C SER A 53 13.32 5.70 -1.37
N LEU A 54 12.22 5.14 -0.85
CA LEU A 54 12.27 4.01 0.07
C LEU A 54 12.36 2.63 -0.62
N THR A 55 12.16 2.54 -1.94
CA THR A 55 12.07 1.24 -2.65
C THR A 55 13.34 0.39 -2.54
N GLY A 56 14.51 1.01 -2.42
CA GLY A 56 15.79 0.31 -2.20
C GLY A 56 15.89 -0.42 -0.85
N LEU A 57 15.06 -0.07 0.12
CA LEU A 57 15.07 -0.65 1.47
C LEU A 57 14.25 -1.93 1.60
N PHE A 58 13.42 -2.23 0.61
CA PHE A 58 12.53 -3.37 0.60
C PHE A 58 13.09 -4.47 -0.29
N PRO A 59 12.98 -5.75 0.11
CA PRO A 59 13.44 -6.86 -0.72
C PRO A 59 12.60 -7.02 -2.00
N ALA A 60 13.21 -7.52 -3.07
CA ALA A 60 12.50 -7.84 -4.32
C ALA A 60 11.40 -8.89 -4.13
N SER A 61 11.48 -9.71 -3.07
CA SER A 61 10.48 -10.72 -2.69
C SER A 61 9.24 -10.14 -2.00
N THR A 62 9.13 -8.81 -1.84
CA THR A 62 7.95 -8.16 -1.27
C THR A 62 6.67 -8.58 -1.99
N VAL A 63 5.69 -9.03 -1.20
CA VAL A 63 4.40 -9.55 -1.66
C VAL A 63 3.43 -8.40 -1.95
N ALA A 64 3.34 -7.46 -1.00
CA ALA A 64 2.49 -6.29 -1.10
C ALA A 64 3.30 -5.06 -0.68
N TYR A 65 3.10 -3.95 -1.38
CA TYR A 65 3.77 -2.67 -1.11
C TYR A 65 2.74 -1.55 -1.10
N ILE A 66 2.80 -0.71 -0.07
CA ILE A 66 1.97 0.50 0.05
C ILE A 66 2.89 1.67 0.33
N SER A 67 2.69 2.80 -0.32
CA SER A 67 3.43 4.02 -0.05
C SER A 67 2.60 5.28 -0.23
N MET A 68 2.92 6.28 0.59
CA MET A 68 2.32 7.61 0.58
C MET A 68 3.42 8.63 0.91
N ASN A 69 3.32 9.85 0.37
CA ASN A 69 4.12 10.96 0.87
C ASN A 69 3.23 11.82 1.78
N ILE A 70 3.58 11.98 3.05
CA ILE A 70 2.73 12.54 4.09
C ILE A 70 3.34 13.82 4.65
N LYS A 71 2.50 14.86 4.79
CA LYS A 71 2.76 16.06 5.58
C LYS A 71 2.07 15.92 6.92
N GLY A 72 2.80 15.43 7.91
CA GLY A 72 2.27 15.00 9.20
C GLY A 72 1.46 16.05 9.94
N LYS A 73 1.88 17.32 9.92
CA LYS A 73 1.16 18.43 10.57
C LYS A 73 -0.23 18.65 9.95
N ASP A 74 -0.30 18.65 8.61
CA ASP A 74 -1.55 18.82 7.88
C ASP A 74 -2.47 17.60 8.11
N LEU A 75 -1.91 16.39 8.04
CA LEU A 75 -2.64 15.15 8.31
C LEU A 75 -3.21 15.12 9.73
N TYR A 76 -2.41 15.47 10.74
CA TYR A 76 -2.89 15.53 12.13
C TYR A 76 -3.99 16.57 12.29
N GLY A 77 -3.88 17.74 11.63
CA GLY A 77 -4.92 18.76 11.63
C GLY A 77 -6.28 18.19 11.19
N ILE A 78 -6.29 17.48 10.06
CA ILE A 78 -7.48 16.81 9.53
C ILE A 78 -8.01 15.73 10.48
N LEU A 79 -7.13 14.86 10.98
CA LEU A 79 -7.53 13.77 11.89
C LEU A 79 -8.10 14.33 13.19
N SER A 80 -7.55 15.43 13.69
CA SER A 80 -7.99 16.06 14.92
C SER A 80 -9.40 16.68 14.83
N GLU A 81 -9.94 16.88 13.64
CA GLU A 81 -11.32 17.36 13.43
C GLU A 81 -12.36 16.23 13.50
N ASN A 82 -11.95 14.97 13.40
CA ASN A 82 -12.82 13.80 13.47
C ASN A 82 -13.11 13.40 14.93
N ARG A 83 -14.39 13.24 15.30
CA ARG A 83 -14.74 12.92 16.69
C ARG A 83 -14.31 11.53 17.10
N GLU A 84 -14.36 10.55 16.19
CA GLU A 84 -13.90 9.18 16.49
C GLU A 84 -12.42 9.16 16.86
N PHE A 85 -11.57 9.89 16.14
CA PHE A 85 -10.15 10.03 16.43
C PHE A 85 -9.92 10.72 17.78
N GLN A 86 -10.69 11.77 18.07
CA GLN A 86 -10.63 12.43 19.39
C GLN A 86 -11.06 11.48 20.52
N ASN A 87 -12.08 10.67 20.30
CA ASN A 87 -12.61 9.74 21.29
C ASN A 87 -11.72 8.50 21.48
N ALA A 88 -11.02 8.06 20.42
CA ALA A 88 -10.13 6.90 20.45
C ALA A 88 -8.89 7.13 21.33
N PHE A 89 -8.39 8.37 21.40
CA PHE A 89 -7.18 8.70 22.16
C PHE A 89 -7.47 9.74 23.24
N ILE A 90 -7.44 9.30 24.51
CA ILE A 90 -7.70 10.14 25.68
C ILE A 90 -6.41 10.29 26.49
N GLY A 91 -6.10 11.50 26.97
CA GLY A 91 -4.95 11.73 27.85
C GLY A 91 -3.58 11.58 27.15
N ALA A 92 -2.68 10.79 27.75
CA ALA A 92 -1.27 10.70 27.33
C ALA A 92 -1.09 10.11 25.91
N GLU A 93 -1.94 9.16 25.52
CA GLU A 93 -1.91 8.53 24.19
C GLU A 93 -2.17 9.56 23.08
N ARG A 94 -3.05 10.54 23.31
CA ARG A 94 -3.31 11.60 22.35
C ARG A 94 -2.06 12.42 22.06
N LYS A 95 -1.25 12.70 23.09
CA LYS A 95 0.03 13.43 22.93
C LYS A 95 1.04 12.59 22.15
N GLU A 96 1.10 11.29 22.42
CA GLU A 96 2.02 10.38 21.72
C GLU A 96 1.65 10.19 20.25
N VAL A 97 0.37 9.97 19.94
CA VAL A 97 -0.15 9.86 18.57
C VAL A 97 0.05 11.18 17.82
N LYS A 98 -0.24 12.31 18.46
CA LYS A 98 0.05 13.63 17.90
C LYS A 98 1.53 13.76 17.55
N ASN A 99 2.41 13.51 18.51
CA ASN A 99 3.85 13.64 18.33
C ASN A 99 4.35 12.70 17.23
N PHE A 100 3.84 11.48 17.12
CA PHE A 100 4.20 10.61 16.01
C PHE A 100 3.78 11.20 14.66
N ILE A 101 2.48 11.49 14.49
CA ILE A 101 1.93 11.90 13.20
C ILE A 101 2.54 13.23 12.75
N THR A 102 2.67 14.23 13.65
CA THR A 102 3.13 15.58 13.25
C THR A 102 4.58 15.64 12.78
N HIS A 103 5.40 14.66 13.14
CA HIS A 103 6.82 14.59 12.79
C HIS A 103 7.11 13.64 11.62
N VAL A 104 6.08 12.99 11.06
CA VAL A 104 6.19 12.33 9.75
C VAL A 104 6.17 13.41 8.68
N ASN A 105 7.23 13.51 7.87
CA ASN A 105 7.35 14.56 6.86
C ASN A 105 8.11 14.04 5.64
N GLY A 106 7.42 13.23 4.83
CA GLY A 106 8.01 12.55 3.69
C GLY A 106 7.33 11.23 3.37
N GLU A 107 8.05 10.33 2.72
CA GLU A 107 7.54 9.01 2.36
C GLU A 107 7.31 8.13 3.59
N VAL A 108 6.15 7.48 3.62
CA VAL A 108 5.83 6.35 4.46
C VAL A 108 5.57 5.17 3.54
N ALA A 109 6.20 4.04 3.83
CA ALA A 109 6.01 2.84 3.04
C ALA A 109 5.93 1.60 3.93
N VAL A 110 5.04 0.67 3.57
CA VAL A 110 4.84 -0.61 4.24
C VAL A 110 4.96 -1.72 3.23
N ALA A 111 5.70 -2.75 3.57
CA ALA A 111 5.82 -3.96 2.77
C ALA A 111 5.44 -5.19 3.57
N ILE A 112 4.62 -6.05 2.96
CA ILE A 112 4.44 -7.43 3.40
C ILE A 112 5.56 -8.26 2.79
N THR A 113 6.37 -8.87 3.65
CA THR A 113 7.56 -9.64 3.25
C THR A 113 7.33 -11.14 3.26
N ASP A 114 6.35 -11.60 4.02
CA ASP A 114 5.97 -13.01 4.12
C ASP A 114 4.51 -13.14 4.55
N PHE A 115 3.87 -14.24 4.18
CA PHE A 115 2.48 -14.53 4.53
C PHE A 115 2.36 -16.00 4.96
N SER A 116 1.66 -16.21 6.08
CA SER A 116 1.28 -17.56 6.54
C SER A 116 -0.24 -17.64 6.64
N MET A 117 -0.84 -18.76 6.20
CA MET A 117 -2.31 -18.92 6.17
C MET A 117 -2.98 -18.78 7.54
N PHE A 118 -2.26 -19.08 8.62
CA PHE A 118 -2.80 -19.13 9.98
C PHE A 118 -2.09 -18.17 10.95
N GLY A 119 -1.17 -17.34 10.45
CA GLY A 119 -0.35 -16.46 11.27
C GLY A 119 -0.38 -15.01 10.79
N ILE A 120 0.21 -14.14 11.60
CA ILE A 120 0.33 -12.72 11.26
C ILE A 120 1.36 -12.59 10.14
N PRO A 121 1.05 -11.89 9.03
CA PRO A 121 2.01 -11.69 7.96
C PRO A 121 3.25 -10.94 8.45
N GLY A 122 4.43 -11.34 7.95
CA GLY A 122 5.66 -10.63 8.19
C GLY A 122 5.64 -9.30 7.45
N PHE A 123 5.97 -8.19 8.13
CA PHE A 123 5.98 -6.87 7.51
C PHE A 123 7.14 -6.01 7.99
N ILE A 124 7.48 -5.02 7.20
CA ILE A 124 8.31 -3.89 7.61
C ILE A 124 7.73 -2.58 7.09
N ALA A 125 7.68 -1.59 7.95
CA ALA A 125 7.23 -0.24 7.66
C ALA A 125 8.37 0.74 7.91
N TYR A 126 8.47 1.75 7.06
CA TYR A 126 9.38 2.89 7.20
C TYR A 126 8.60 4.19 7.09
N ALA A 127 9.03 5.21 7.82
CA ALA A 127 8.53 6.57 7.70
C ALA A 127 9.70 7.57 7.76
N GLU A 128 9.75 8.50 6.80
CA GLU A 128 10.61 9.68 6.86
C GLU A 128 10.10 10.61 7.98
N ILE A 129 10.94 10.85 8.98
CA ILE A 129 10.65 11.69 10.14
C ILE A 129 11.60 12.88 10.22
N ASP A 130 11.12 13.99 10.77
CA ASP A 130 11.95 15.18 11.03
C ASP A 130 12.38 15.33 12.51
N ASN A 131 11.86 14.47 13.40
CA ASN A 131 12.18 14.49 14.83
C ASN A 131 12.10 13.11 15.48
N ASP A 132 13.06 12.83 16.37
CA ASP A 132 13.20 11.58 17.10
C ASP A 132 12.06 11.31 18.11
N GLU A 133 11.29 12.33 18.49
CA GLU A 133 10.08 12.16 19.29
C GLU A 133 9.08 11.17 18.65
N ALA A 134 9.02 11.11 17.33
CA ALA A 134 8.18 10.16 16.60
C ALA A 134 8.50 8.69 16.95
N VAL A 135 9.78 8.40 17.21
CA VAL A 135 10.27 7.04 17.49
C VAL A 135 9.84 6.57 18.88
N SER A 136 9.78 7.48 19.86
CA SER A 136 9.41 7.15 21.24
C SER A 136 7.99 6.58 21.32
N ALA A 137 7.05 7.18 20.59
CA ALA A 137 5.67 6.70 20.50
C ALA A 137 5.60 5.30 19.85
N LEU A 138 6.33 5.10 18.74
CA LEU A 138 6.41 3.79 18.06
C LEU A 138 7.02 2.70 18.96
N LYS A 139 8.09 3.02 19.69
CA LYS A 139 8.70 2.09 20.65
C LYS A 139 7.73 1.70 21.76
N LYS A 140 6.98 2.66 22.30
CA LYS A 140 5.96 2.38 23.31
C LYS A 140 4.89 1.44 22.78
N TYR A 141 4.35 1.72 21.58
CA TYR A 141 3.40 0.84 20.91
C TYR A 141 3.96 -0.57 20.73
N ALA A 142 5.20 -0.69 20.27
CA ALA A 142 5.86 -1.99 20.07
C ALA A 142 6.01 -2.77 21.38
N MET A 143 6.29 -2.10 22.51
CA MET A 143 6.40 -2.72 23.83
C MET A 143 5.06 -3.20 24.39
N THR A 144 3.95 -2.55 24.04
CA THR A 144 2.61 -2.89 24.54
C THR A 144 1.84 -3.83 23.61
N SER A 145 2.37 -4.11 22.42
CA SER A 145 1.75 -4.99 21.43
C SER A 145 1.69 -6.44 21.92
N PHE A 146 0.56 -7.11 21.68
CA PHE A 146 0.43 -8.56 21.90
C PHE A 146 1.28 -9.39 20.93
N ILE A 147 1.64 -8.81 19.79
CA ILE A 147 2.52 -9.41 18.79
C ILE A 147 3.92 -8.83 18.99
N PRO A 148 5.00 -9.65 19.01
CA PRO A 148 6.36 -9.12 19.08
C PRO A 148 6.63 -8.11 17.97
N MET A 149 6.84 -6.86 18.37
CA MET A 149 7.12 -5.75 17.47
C MET A 149 8.50 -5.16 17.78
N TYR A 150 9.19 -4.70 16.74
CA TYR A 150 10.48 -4.04 16.81
C TYR A 150 10.35 -2.67 16.16
N ALA A 151 10.66 -1.62 16.93
CA ALA A 151 10.60 -0.24 16.48
C ALA A 151 11.88 0.51 16.83
N GLY A 152 12.24 1.46 15.98
CA GLY A 152 13.44 2.27 16.18
C GLY A 152 13.63 3.28 15.06
N LYS A 153 14.87 3.72 14.88
CA LYS A 153 15.26 4.58 13.77
C LYS A 153 16.61 4.22 13.17
N SER A 154 16.79 4.60 11.91
CA SER A 154 18.07 4.66 11.21
C SER A 154 18.15 5.99 10.46
N GLY A 155 19.05 6.89 10.87
CA GLY A 155 19.07 8.27 10.38
C GLY A 155 17.73 8.98 10.60
N ASN A 156 17.12 9.46 9.52
CA ASN A 156 15.81 10.12 9.54
C ASN A 156 14.64 9.17 9.21
N LEU A 157 14.87 7.85 9.28
CA LEU A 157 13.83 6.85 9.05
C LEU A 157 13.41 6.24 10.39
N ALA A 158 12.14 6.40 10.76
CA ALA A 158 11.51 5.51 11.73
C ALA A 158 11.21 4.17 11.05
N TYR A 159 11.26 3.07 11.82
CA TYR A 159 10.81 1.77 11.34
C TYR A 159 9.94 1.04 12.36
N LEU A 160 9.11 0.14 11.86
CA LEU A 160 8.31 -0.80 12.64
C LEU A 160 8.22 -2.13 11.89
N THR A 161 8.50 -3.25 12.56
CA THR A 161 8.43 -4.59 11.98
C THR A 161 8.08 -5.63 13.03
N ASN A 162 7.39 -6.70 12.65
CA ASN A 162 7.22 -7.90 13.48
C ASN A 162 8.29 -8.97 13.20
N ASN A 163 9.23 -8.71 12.28
CA ASN A 163 10.25 -9.65 11.87
C ASN A 163 11.62 -9.23 12.44
N ARG A 164 12.09 -9.95 13.47
CA ARG A 164 13.37 -9.69 14.13
C ARG A 164 14.56 -9.74 13.17
N ALA A 165 14.52 -10.61 12.15
CA ALA A 165 15.64 -10.78 11.22
C ALA A 165 15.90 -9.52 10.39
N LEU A 166 14.87 -8.68 10.17
CA LEU A 166 15.00 -7.44 9.39
C LEU A 166 15.65 -6.30 10.19
N VAL A 167 15.72 -6.39 11.53
CA VAL A 167 16.21 -5.30 12.38
C VAL A 167 17.68 -4.95 12.09
N ALA A 168 18.50 -5.97 11.79
CA ALA A 168 19.94 -5.78 11.54
C ALA A 168 20.26 -5.00 10.25
N SER A 169 19.33 -4.96 9.29
CA SER A 169 19.49 -4.33 7.98
C SER A 169 18.62 -3.09 7.78
N VAL A 170 17.95 -2.61 8.85
CA VAL A 170 17.11 -1.40 8.79
C VAL A 170 17.87 -0.21 8.22
N GLY A 171 17.25 0.45 7.24
CA GLY A 171 17.80 1.65 6.59
C GLY A 171 18.97 1.39 5.65
N GLN A 172 19.35 0.12 5.45
CA GLN A 172 20.34 -0.26 4.44
C GLN A 172 19.62 -0.63 3.13
N THR A 173 20.25 -0.30 2.01
CA THR A 173 19.77 -0.76 0.70
C THR A 173 19.96 -2.27 0.59
N VAL A 174 18.94 -2.96 0.09
CA VAL A 174 19.00 -4.39 -0.17
C VAL A 174 19.50 -4.61 -1.59
N GLU A 175 20.45 -5.53 -1.78
CA GLU A 175 21.07 -5.82 -3.09
C GLU A 175 20.01 -6.18 -4.16
N LYS A 176 19.12 -7.12 -3.83
CA LYS A 176 17.93 -7.45 -4.62
C LYS A 176 16.73 -6.75 -4.01
N SER A 177 16.54 -5.48 -4.35
CA SER A 177 15.48 -4.64 -3.80
C SER A 177 14.27 -4.52 -4.70
N LEU A 178 13.21 -3.92 -4.16
CA LEU A 178 11.97 -3.61 -4.88
C LEU A 178 12.18 -2.65 -6.06
N THR A 179 13.35 -1.98 -6.16
CA THR A 179 13.71 -1.14 -7.32
C THR A 179 13.69 -1.91 -8.66
N SER A 180 13.91 -3.22 -8.63
CA SER A 180 13.85 -4.09 -9.81
C SER A 180 12.48 -4.72 -10.05
N ALA A 181 11.48 -4.43 -9.21
CA ALA A 181 10.15 -4.98 -9.39
C ALA A 181 9.50 -4.42 -10.67
N PRO A 182 8.65 -5.21 -11.36
CA PRO A 182 8.05 -4.79 -12.63
C PRO A 182 7.19 -3.52 -12.52
N PHE A 183 6.72 -3.22 -11.30
CA PHE A 183 5.90 -2.05 -10.99
C PHE A 183 6.67 -0.89 -10.36
N ALA A 184 7.98 -1.03 -10.11
CA ALA A 184 8.77 -0.04 -9.37
C ALA A 184 8.79 1.33 -10.05
N SER A 185 8.94 1.34 -11.37
CA SER A 185 8.94 2.57 -12.17
C SER A 185 7.61 3.34 -12.14
N ASN A 186 6.52 2.68 -11.73
CA ASN A 186 5.20 3.30 -11.65
C ASN A 186 4.97 4.04 -10.33
N ILE A 187 5.86 3.95 -9.34
CA ILE A 187 5.65 4.49 -7.98
C ILE A 187 5.77 6.01 -7.94
N ALA A 188 6.85 6.55 -8.51
CA ALA A 188 7.17 7.97 -8.45
C ALA A 188 6.09 8.83 -9.14
N GLY A 189 5.80 10.00 -8.58
CA GLY A 189 4.85 10.97 -9.12
C GLY A 189 3.38 10.77 -8.71
N ASN A 190 3.02 9.66 -8.06
CA ASN A 190 1.68 9.43 -7.52
C ASN A 190 1.53 10.04 -6.11
N SER A 191 0.30 10.32 -5.68
CA SER A 191 -0.02 10.73 -4.31
C SER A 191 -0.12 9.53 -3.35
N PHE A 192 -0.53 8.39 -3.88
CA PHE A 192 -0.63 7.09 -3.21
C PHE A 192 -0.21 6.01 -4.19
N TYR A 193 0.42 4.95 -3.69
CA TYR A 193 0.73 3.78 -4.49
C TYR A 193 0.54 2.50 -3.69
N PHE A 194 -0.13 1.54 -4.30
CA PHE A 194 -0.28 0.17 -3.79
C PHE A 194 0.07 -0.81 -4.91
N ALA A 195 0.77 -1.89 -4.57
CA ALA A 195 0.96 -3.02 -5.47
C ALA A 195 0.91 -4.37 -4.76
N LEU A 196 0.41 -5.37 -5.48
CA LEU A 196 0.53 -6.80 -5.15
C LEU A 196 1.35 -7.49 -6.23
N ASN A 197 2.43 -8.14 -5.84
CA ASN A 197 3.27 -8.90 -6.76
C ASN A 197 2.75 -10.33 -6.87
N ALA A 198 2.10 -10.65 -8.00
CA ALA A 198 1.49 -11.97 -8.21
C ALA A 198 2.55 -13.09 -8.24
N GLU A 199 3.73 -12.82 -8.81
CA GLU A 199 4.81 -13.81 -8.84
C GLU A 199 5.32 -14.14 -7.44
N ASN A 200 5.54 -13.13 -6.60
CA ASN A 200 5.96 -13.37 -5.22
C ASN A 200 4.88 -14.07 -4.41
N ILE A 201 3.59 -13.75 -4.61
CA ILE A 201 2.47 -14.47 -3.99
C ILE A 201 2.51 -15.95 -4.35
N LEU A 202 2.65 -16.28 -5.64
CA LEU A 202 2.65 -17.68 -6.10
C LEU A 202 3.86 -18.49 -5.64
N ASN A 203 4.94 -17.82 -5.26
CA ASN A 203 6.15 -18.42 -4.74
C ASN A 203 6.14 -18.59 -3.21
N LEU A 204 5.11 -18.09 -2.51
CA LEU A 204 4.97 -18.31 -1.07
C LEU A 204 4.82 -19.81 -0.75
N SER A 205 5.50 -20.27 0.29
CA SER A 205 5.44 -21.67 0.74
C SER A 205 4.00 -22.13 1.01
N ALA A 206 3.20 -21.29 1.67
CA ALA A 206 1.79 -21.58 1.93
C ALA A 206 0.97 -21.80 0.65
N ILE A 207 1.25 -21.06 -0.42
CA ILE A 207 0.56 -21.22 -1.71
C ILE A 207 1.02 -22.50 -2.42
N ASN A 208 2.29 -22.88 -2.27
CA ASN A 208 2.80 -24.14 -2.81
C ASN A 208 2.20 -25.35 -2.09
N GLU A 209 1.96 -25.29 -0.77
CA GLU A 209 1.30 -26.38 -0.03
C GLU A 209 -0.14 -26.63 -0.53
N LEU A 210 -0.85 -25.56 -0.90
CA LEU A 210 -2.19 -25.64 -1.48
C LEU A 210 -2.24 -26.27 -2.88
N SER A 211 -1.10 -26.44 -3.57
CA SER A 211 -1.06 -27.06 -4.91
C SER A 211 -1.58 -28.51 -4.95
N SER A 212 -1.70 -29.16 -3.78
CA SER A 212 -2.26 -30.50 -3.62
C SER A 212 -3.79 -30.56 -3.57
N TYR A 213 -4.50 -29.42 -3.53
CA TYR A 213 -5.95 -29.34 -3.26
C TYR A 213 -6.85 -29.58 -4.49
N GLY A 214 -6.33 -30.17 -5.56
CA GLY A 214 -7.11 -30.63 -6.73
C GLY A 214 -7.12 -29.69 -7.95
N GLU A 215 -7.85 -30.09 -8.99
CA GLU A 215 -7.84 -29.44 -10.31
C GLU A 215 -8.34 -27.98 -10.29
N GLU A 216 -9.29 -27.66 -9.41
CA GLU A 216 -9.83 -26.30 -9.29
C GLU A 216 -8.76 -25.31 -8.80
N PHE A 217 -7.95 -25.70 -7.81
CA PHE A 217 -6.84 -24.87 -7.34
C PHE A 217 -5.76 -24.71 -8.43
N ALA A 218 -5.47 -25.78 -9.18
CA ALA A 218 -4.53 -25.72 -10.29
C ALA A 218 -4.98 -24.72 -11.36
N MET A 219 -6.29 -24.63 -11.65
CA MET A 219 -6.87 -23.63 -12.53
C MET A 219 -6.66 -22.20 -12.02
N TYR A 220 -7.00 -21.91 -10.75
CA TYR A 220 -6.79 -20.58 -10.17
C TYR A 220 -5.31 -20.18 -10.15
N ARG A 221 -4.41 -21.12 -9.82
CA ARG A 221 -2.96 -20.90 -9.83
C ARG A 221 -2.45 -20.62 -11.24
N ASN A 222 -2.95 -21.34 -12.26
CA ASN A 222 -2.60 -21.08 -13.65
C ASN A 222 -3.06 -19.68 -14.07
N MET A 223 -4.29 -19.29 -13.75
CA MET A 223 -4.79 -17.93 -14.02
C MET A 223 -3.90 -16.85 -13.37
N ALA A 224 -3.64 -16.99 -12.07
CA ALA A 224 -2.78 -16.07 -11.33
C ALA A 224 -1.36 -16.02 -11.91
N SER A 225 -0.85 -17.13 -12.44
CA SER A 225 0.49 -17.20 -13.05
C SER A 225 0.66 -16.36 -14.31
N GLN A 226 -0.45 -15.96 -14.96
CA GLN A 226 -0.45 -15.03 -16.10
C GLN A 226 -0.39 -13.56 -15.67
N ILE A 227 -0.64 -13.28 -14.38
CA ILE A 227 -0.61 -11.94 -13.81
C ILE A 227 0.83 -11.62 -13.39
N SER A 228 1.31 -10.43 -13.72
CA SER A 228 2.57 -9.92 -13.23
C SER A 228 2.36 -9.24 -11.87
N PHE A 229 1.47 -8.26 -11.81
CA PHE A 229 1.12 -7.56 -10.58
C PHE A 229 -0.24 -6.88 -10.69
N LEU A 230 -0.78 -6.51 -9.53
CA LEU A 230 -1.90 -5.58 -9.43
C LEU A 230 -1.37 -4.28 -8.83
N GLU A 231 -1.91 -3.14 -9.25
CA GLU A 231 -1.54 -1.83 -8.72
C GLU A 231 -2.76 -0.93 -8.52
N VAL A 232 -2.65 -0.01 -7.55
CA VAL A 232 -3.56 1.12 -7.40
C VAL A 232 -2.72 2.38 -7.25
N LYS A 233 -3.02 3.39 -8.07
CA LYS A 233 -2.33 4.67 -8.12
C LYS A 233 -3.30 5.79 -7.79
N GLY A 234 -2.92 6.62 -6.82
CA GLY A 234 -3.56 7.90 -6.58
C GLY A 234 -2.88 8.99 -7.40
N TYR A 235 -3.66 9.76 -8.14
CA TYR A 235 -3.22 10.99 -8.81
C TYR A 235 -3.70 12.20 -8.00
N ASP A 236 -3.66 13.39 -8.61
CA ASP A 236 -4.21 14.60 -8.00
C ASP A 236 -5.72 14.70 -8.25
N ASN A 237 -6.40 15.51 -7.44
CA ASN A 237 -7.79 15.91 -7.62
C ASN A 237 -8.76 14.71 -7.69
N GLY A 238 -8.56 13.73 -6.80
CA GLY A 238 -9.47 12.59 -6.68
C GLY A 238 -9.39 11.60 -7.85
N LYS A 239 -8.39 11.73 -8.72
CA LYS A 239 -8.15 10.81 -9.84
C LYS A 239 -7.26 9.66 -9.41
N GLY A 240 -7.40 8.53 -10.09
CA GLY A 240 -6.52 7.40 -9.89
C GLY A 240 -6.73 6.32 -10.94
N GLU A 241 -5.96 5.24 -10.79
CA GLU A 241 -6.06 4.05 -11.62
C GLU A 241 -5.90 2.81 -10.75
N ALA A 242 -6.82 1.87 -10.87
CA ALA A 242 -6.63 0.49 -10.42
C ALA A 242 -6.35 -0.38 -11.65
N ALA A 243 -5.29 -1.17 -11.62
CA ALA A 243 -4.89 -1.99 -12.76
C ALA A 243 -4.46 -3.41 -12.38
N LEU A 244 -4.78 -4.34 -13.27
CA LEU A 244 -4.23 -5.69 -13.30
C LEU A 244 -3.32 -5.77 -14.53
N VAL A 245 -2.05 -6.07 -14.30
CA VAL A 245 -1.01 -6.15 -15.33
C VAL A 245 -0.63 -7.60 -15.56
N LEU A 246 -0.74 -8.04 -16.82
CA LEU A 246 -0.43 -9.39 -17.29
C LEU A 246 1.04 -9.49 -17.71
N LYS A 247 1.57 -10.73 -17.70
CA LYS A 247 2.98 -11.00 -18.07
C LYS A 247 3.28 -10.82 -19.55
N ASP A 248 2.30 -10.97 -20.44
CA ASP A 248 2.46 -10.64 -21.86
C ASP A 248 2.05 -9.19 -22.12
N PRO A 249 3.01 -8.26 -22.28
CA PRO A 249 2.72 -6.84 -22.54
C PRO A 249 2.36 -6.56 -24.01
N LYS A 250 2.44 -7.56 -24.90
CA LYS A 250 2.29 -7.36 -26.35
C LYS A 250 0.88 -7.66 -26.85
N THR A 251 0.17 -8.56 -26.18
CA THR A 251 -1.20 -8.94 -26.57
C THR A 251 -2.23 -8.14 -25.78
N ASN A 252 -3.31 -7.72 -26.44
CA ASN A 252 -4.45 -7.09 -25.77
C ASN A 252 -4.97 -7.97 -24.61
N ALA A 253 -5.18 -7.37 -23.44
CA ALA A 253 -5.53 -8.10 -22.22
C ALA A 253 -6.88 -8.82 -22.31
N LEU A 254 -7.89 -8.23 -22.97
CA LEU A 254 -9.18 -8.89 -23.18
C LEU A 254 -9.01 -10.16 -24.03
N LYS A 255 -8.17 -10.09 -25.07
CA LYS A 255 -7.86 -11.26 -25.89
C LYS A 255 -7.15 -12.35 -25.07
N GLN A 256 -6.22 -11.98 -24.19
CA GLN A 256 -5.56 -12.94 -23.29
C GLN A 256 -6.57 -13.63 -22.37
N MET A 257 -7.49 -12.87 -21.74
CA MET A 257 -8.53 -13.42 -20.88
C MET A 257 -9.48 -14.37 -21.62
N VAL A 258 -9.95 -13.96 -22.81
CA VAL A 258 -10.83 -14.79 -23.64
C VAL A 258 -10.13 -16.07 -24.05
N ASN A 259 -8.87 -15.99 -24.47
CA ASN A 259 -8.07 -17.17 -24.83
C ASN A 259 -7.86 -18.10 -23.65
N PHE A 260 -7.61 -17.56 -22.45
CA PHE A 260 -7.52 -18.35 -21.23
C PHE A 260 -8.84 -19.06 -20.94
N ALA A 261 -9.98 -18.35 -20.95
CA ALA A 261 -11.28 -18.95 -20.68
C ALA A 261 -11.61 -20.12 -21.65
N LYS A 262 -11.28 -19.96 -22.94
CA LYS A 262 -11.46 -21.00 -23.95
C LYS A 262 -10.75 -22.32 -23.63
N GLN A 263 -9.55 -22.25 -23.04
CA GLN A 263 -8.78 -23.43 -22.64
C GLN A 263 -9.51 -24.31 -21.61
N PHE A 264 -10.40 -23.73 -20.79
CA PHE A 264 -11.14 -24.45 -19.75
C PHE A 264 -12.56 -24.82 -20.17
N THR A 265 -13.14 -24.13 -21.15
CA THR A 265 -14.49 -24.45 -21.66
C THR A 265 -14.50 -25.46 -22.81
N GLY A 266 -13.32 -25.89 -23.29
CA GLY A 266 -13.20 -26.77 -24.47
C GLY A 266 -13.65 -26.11 -25.77
N LEU A 267 -13.57 -24.78 -25.86
CA LEU A 267 -13.97 -23.95 -27.01
C LEU A 267 -12.77 -23.46 -27.83
#